data_AF-A0A1Y3ANX6-F1
#
_entry.id   AF-A0A1Y3ANX6-F1
#
_cell.length_a   1.000
_cell.length_b   1.000
_cell.length_c   1.000
_cell.angle_alpha   90.00
_cell.angle_beta   90.00
_cell.angle_gamma   90.00
#
_symmetry.space_group_name_H-M   'P 1'
#
loop_
_entity.id
_entity.type
_entity.pdbx_description
1 polymer ?
#
loop_
_entity_poly.entity_id
_entity_poly.type
_entity_poly.pdbx_seq_one_letter_code
_entity_poly.pdbx_strand_id
1 'polypeptide(L)' 'MRNRRPFILRIPMLIYNICMVIINLFLFTFITSRVDYGRRFLQFKFPDVNDVTIETLNEIRIGYICYLTRWADLLDT' A
#
# COMPACT_ATOMS: atom_id res chain seq x y z
N MET A 1 -1.68 10.54 -28.17
CA MET A 1 -0.43 11.32 -28.32
C MET A 1 0.21 11.26 -29.72
N ARG A 2 -0.33 10.47 -30.68
CA ARG A 2 0.34 10.16 -31.96
C ARG A 2 0.83 11.36 -32.81
N ASN A 3 0.15 12.50 -32.79
CA ASN A 3 0.54 13.74 -33.49
C ASN A 3 0.49 14.98 -32.57
N ARG A 4 0.81 14.86 -31.28
CA ARG A 4 0.84 16.00 -30.33
C ARG A 4 2.15 16.02 -29.56
N ARG A 5 2.63 17.21 -29.19
CA ARG A 5 3.85 17.37 -28.38
C ARG A 5 3.62 16.76 -26.99
N PRO A 6 4.64 16.09 -26.41
CA PRO A 6 4.52 15.45 -25.10
C PRO A 6 4.28 16.49 -24.00
N PHE A 7 3.53 16.10 -22.98
CA PHE A 7 3.26 16.94 -21.82
C PHE A 7 4.51 17.09 -20.95
N ILE A 8 4.73 18.29 -20.39
CA ILE A 8 5.79 18.54 -19.43
C ILE A 8 5.24 18.20 -18.03
N LEU A 9 5.41 16.95 -17.62
CA LEU A 9 4.87 16.42 -16.34
C LEU A 9 5.94 16.30 -15.25
N ARG A 10 7.10 16.96 -15.41
CA ARG A 10 8.28 16.76 -14.55
C ARG A 10 7.99 17.02 -13.06
N ILE A 11 7.30 18.11 -12.76
CA ILE A 11 6.94 18.50 -11.38
C ILE A 11 5.85 17.59 -10.80
N PRO A 12 4.70 17.36 -11.45
CA PRO A 12 3.66 16.48 -10.88
C PRO A 12 4.16 15.04 -10.70
N MET A 13 4.99 14.53 -11.61
CA MET A 13 5.60 13.20 -11.49
C MET A 13 6.58 13.10 -10.32
N LEU A 14 7.37 14.16 -10.06
CA LEU A 14 8.26 14.21 -8.89
C LEU A 14 7.47 14.15 -7.58
N ILE A 15 6.41 14.97 -7.47
CA ILE A 15 5.56 15.02 -6.27
C ILE A 15 4.90 13.66 -6.05
N TYR A 16 4.34 13.07 -7.11
CA TYR A 16 3.73 11.74 -7.05
C TYR A 16 4.70 10.69 -6.54
N ASN A 17 5.90 10.61 -7.11
CA ASN A 17 6.91 9.64 -6.70
C ASN A 17 7.33 9.80 -5.24
N ILE A 18 7.54 11.04 -4.77
CA ILE A 18 7.87 11.31 -3.36
C ILE A 18 6.74 10.85 -2.44
N CYS A 19 5.49 11.18 -2.78
CA CYS A 19 4.32 10.75 -2.00
C CYS A 19 4.22 9.22 -1.95
N MET A 20 4.43 8.54 -3.07
CA MET A 20 4.38 7.07 -3.13
C MET A 20 5.48 6.42 -2.29
N VAL A 21 6.69 6.97 -2.29
CA VAL A 21 7.77 6.49 -1.41
C VAL A 21 7.39 6.62 0.07
N ILE A 22 6.83 7.77 0.48
CA ILE A 22 6.42 8.00 1.87
C ILE A 22 5.31 7.04 2.28
N ILE A 23 4.29 6.88 1.44
CA ILE A 23 3.14 5.99 1.71
C ILE A 23 3.62 4.54 1.82
N ASN A 24 4.44 4.08 0.88
CA ASN A 24 4.96 2.71 0.91
C ASN A 24 5.86 2.45 2.12
N LEU A 25 6.70 3.42 2.51
CA LEU A 25 7.53 3.30 3.71
C LEU A 25 6.69 3.24 4.98
N PHE A 26 5.64 4.07 5.07
CA PHE A 26 4.70 4.04 6.18
C PHE A 26 3.98 2.68 6.27
N LEU A 27 3.45 2.18 5.16
CA LEU A 27 2.78 0.87 5.13
C LEU A 27 3.75 -0.27 5.50
N PHE A 28 4.98 -0.22 4.99
CA PHE A 28 6.01 -1.23 5.28
C PHE A 28 6.36 -1.28 6.78
N THR A 29 6.61 -0.12 7.40
CA THR A 29 6.93 -0.06 8.84
C THR A 29 5.76 -0.51 9.70
N PHE A 30 4.54 -0.09 9.35
CA PHE A 30 3.33 -0.49 10.05
C PHE A 30 3.09 -2.01 9.97
N ILE A 31 3.14 -2.59 8.77
CA ILE A 31 2.96 -4.05 8.57
C ILE A 31 4.06 -4.82 9.31
N THR A 32 5.31 -4.39 9.21
CA THR A 32 6.44 -5.08 9.86
C THR A 32 6.25 -5.15 11.39
N SER A 33 5.76 -4.07 12.00
CA SER A 33 5.45 -4.06 13.44
C SER A 33 4.30 -5.00 13.83
N ARG A 34 3.31 -5.21 12.94
CA ARG A 34 2.12 -6.03 13.19
C ARG A 34 2.32 -7.52 12.94
N VAL A 35 3.30 -7.87 12.12
CA VAL A 35 3.64 -9.27 11.81
C VAL A 35 4.72 -9.81 12.76
N ASP A 36 5.02 -9.11 13.86
CA ASP A 36 6.10 -9.46 14.79
C ASP A 36 7.43 -9.71 14.04
N TYR A 37 7.80 -8.79 13.14
CA TYR A 37 8.99 -8.91 12.30
C TYR A 37 9.05 -10.21 11.46
N GLY A 38 7.88 -10.72 11.06
CA GLY A 38 7.76 -11.90 10.20
C GLY A 38 7.44 -13.20 10.94
N ARG A 39 7.37 -13.20 12.28
CA ARG A 39 7.03 -14.42 13.05
C ARG A 39 5.63 -14.93 12.75
N ARG A 40 4.67 -14.03 12.51
CA ARG A 40 3.29 -14.39 12.15
C ARG A 40 3.15 -15.02 10.75
N PHE A 41 4.09 -14.79 9.83
CA PHE A 41 4.08 -15.47 8.51
C PHE A 41 4.35 -16.97 8.61
N LEU A 42 4.99 -17.42 9.69
CA LEU A 42 5.25 -18.83 9.94
C LEU A 42 4.05 -19.55 10.60
N GLN A 43 3.00 -18.80 10.97
CA GLN A 43 1.76 -19.36 11.48
C GLN A 43 0.76 -19.58 10.34
N PHE A 44 0.66 -20.81 9.86
CA PHE A 44 -0.31 -21.21 8.83
C PHE A 44 -1.72 -21.47 9.41
N LYS A 45 -2.18 -20.58 10.30
CA LYS A 45 -3.53 -20.64 10.85
C LYS A 45 -4.39 -19.62 10.12
N PHE A 46 -5.50 -20.06 9.53
CA PHE A 46 -6.46 -19.16 8.91
C PHE A 46 -7.14 -18.28 9.99
N PRO A 47 -7.38 -16.99 9.70
CA PRO A 47 -8.15 -16.12 10.58
C PRO A 47 -9.60 -16.63 10.72
N ASP A 48 -10.20 -16.42 11.89
CA ASP A 48 -11.61 -16.73 12.11
C ASP A 48 -12.48 -15.67 11.42
N VAL A 49 -13.50 -16.10 10.68
CA VAL A 49 -14.41 -15.21 9.94
C VAL A 49 -15.25 -14.35 10.89
N ASN A 50 -15.49 -14.82 12.11
CA ASN A 50 -16.29 -14.10 13.11
C ASN A 50 -15.45 -13.16 13.99
N ASP A 51 -14.13 -13.08 13.77
CA ASP A 51 -13.27 -12.20 14.54
C ASP A 51 -13.44 -10.74 14.11
N VAL A 52 -14.20 -10.00 14.91
CA VAL A 52 -14.47 -8.56 14.74
C VAL A 52 -13.70 -7.71 15.73
N THR A 53 -12.59 -8.23 16.28
CA THR A 53 -11.73 -7.45 17.15
C THR A 53 -11.17 -6.22 16.41
N ILE A 54 -10.95 -5.14 17.15
CA ILE A 54 -10.44 -3.88 16.62
C ILE A 54 -9.08 -4.07 15.94
N GLU A 55 -8.28 -5.01 16.43
CA GLU A 55 -6.98 -5.37 15.87
C GLU A 55 -7.13 -5.98 14.47
N THR A 56 -7.94 -7.02 14.34
CA THR A 56 -8.21 -7.70 13.06
C THR A 56 -8.82 -6.75 12.04
N LEU A 57 -9.76 -5.89 12.47
CA LEU A 57 -10.35 -4.86 11.60
C LEU A 57 -9.31 -3.84 11.10
N ASN A 58 -8.36 -3.44 11.96
CA ASN A 58 -7.31 -2.52 11.55
C ASN A 58 -6.35 -3.18 10.54
N GLU A 59 -6.00 -4.45 10.75
CA GLU A 59 -5.18 -5.22 9.80
C GLU A 59 -5.85 -5.32 8.42
N ILE A 60 -7.16 -5.59 8.38
CA ILE A 60 -7.94 -5.61 7.14
C ILE A 60 -7.94 -4.23 6.45
N ARG A 61 -8.14 -3.15 7.20
CA ARG A 61 -8.11 -1.78 6.66
C ARG A 61 -6.76 -1.45 6.02
N ILE A 62 -5.66 -1.89 6.62
CA ILE A 62 -4.33 -1.69 6.06
C ILE A 62 -4.13 -2.49 4.79
N GLY A 63 -4.59 -3.75 4.77
CA GLY A 63 -4.62 -4.56 3.56
C GLY A 63 -5.39 -3.86 2.43
N TYR A 64 -6.54 -3.27 2.74
CA TYR A 64 -7.32 -2.49 1.80
C TYR A 64 -6.60 -1.22 1.32
N ILE A 65 -5.91 -0.50 2.20
CA ILE A 65 -5.10 0.68 1.82
C ILE A 65 -3.94 0.27 0.90
N CYS A 66 -3.24 -0.83 1.20
CA CYS A 66 -2.21 -1.40 0.32
C CYS A 66 -2.76 -1.82 -1.04
N TYR A 67 -4.01 -2.27 -1.10
CA TYR A 67 -4.66 -2.56 -2.37
C TYR A 67 -4.96 -1.26 -3.15
N LEU A 68 -5.41 -0.21 -2.48
CA LEU A 68 -5.65 1.10 -3.11
C LEU A 68 -4.37 1.73 -3.68
N THR A 69 -3.21 1.54 -3.04
CA THR A 69 -1.94 2.06 -3.59
C THR A 69 -1.59 1.41 -4.93
N ARG A 70 -2.04 0.18 -5.21
CA ARG A 70 -1.87 -0.45 -6.54
C ARG A 70 -2.69 0.22 -7.64
N TRP A 71 -3.82 0.82 -7.30
CA TRP A 71 -4.56 1.66 -8.24
C TRP A 71 -3.85 2.99 -8.46
N ALA A 72 -3.18 3.53 -7.43
CA ALA A 72 -2.36 4.72 -7.59
C ALA A 72 -1.19 4.46 -8.54
N ASP A 73 -0.56 3.28 -8.50
CA ASP A 73 0.53 2.89 -9.41
C ASP A 73 0.11 2.92 -10.91
N LEU A 74 -1.18 2.80 -11.23
CA LEU A 74 -1.66 2.91 -12.62
C LEU A 74 -1.46 4.32 -13.20
N LEU A 75 -1.22 5.33 -12.36
CA LEU A 75 -0.88 6.67 -12.83
C LEU A 75 0.53 6.75 -13.43
N ASP A 76 1.37 5.74 -13.23
CA ASP A 76 2.68 5.63 -13.89
C ASP A 76 2.58 5.20 -15.36
N THR A 77 1.47 4.56 -15.75
CA THR A 77 1.19 4.11 -17.14
C THR A 77 0.67 5.21 -18.04
#